data_AF-A0A7J2JQF8-F1
#
_entry.id   AF-A0A7J2JQF8-F1
#
_cell.length_a   1.000
_cell.length_b   1.000
_cell.length_c   1.000
_cell.angle_alpha   90.00
_cell.angle_beta   90.00
_cell.angle_gamma   90.00
#
_symmetry.space_group_name_H-M   'P 1'
#
loop_
_entity.id
_entity.type
_entity.pdbx_description
1 polymer ?
#
loop_
_entity_poly.entity_id
_entity_poly.type
_entity_poly.pdbx_seq_one_letter_code
_entity_poly.pdbx_strand_id
1 'polypeptide(L)'
;MRSKLTSVMLILLVLLAFLAIMLSYTSIVGFKSGLEAKLSCKDGEAVLTLKNYGQSVKVFYISIVRGDEIIEVKEVGLTIDSGGELSIPLNIPNKNVKVSILFGRGVIPGLSCGMSATSEP
;
A
#
# COMPACT_ATOMS: atom_id res chain seq x y z
N MET A 1 14.80 32.19 43.53
CA MET A 1 13.99 32.24 42.28
C MET A 1 14.55 31.44 41.11
N ARG A 2 15.89 31.33 40.92
CA ARG A 2 16.48 30.57 39.78
C ARG A 2 16.15 29.06 39.71
N SER A 3 16.05 28.37 40.85
CA SER A 3 15.79 26.91 40.90
C SER A 3 14.38 26.51 40.43
N LYS A 4 13.35 27.37 40.61
CA LYS A 4 11.99 27.08 40.12
C LYS A 4 11.88 27.25 38.60
N LEU A 5 12.62 28.21 38.04
CA LEU A 5 12.63 28.47 36.60
C LEU A 5 13.26 27.31 35.82
N THR A 6 14.34 26.72 36.35
CA THR A 6 14.99 25.53 35.76
C THR A 6 14.10 24.28 35.81
N SER A 7 13.35 24.07 36.90
CA SER A 7 12.39 22.95 36.96
C SER A 7 11.26 23.10 35.95
N VAL A 8 10.73 24.32 35.76
CA VAL A 8 9.66 24.56 34.78
C VAL A 8 10.15 24.34 33.34
N MET A 9 11.35 24.79 32.99
CA MET A 9 11.92 24.51 31.66
C MET A 9 12.13 23.02 31.42
N LEU A 10 12.56 22.28 32.45
CA LEU A 10 12.84 20.85 32.31
C LEU A 10 11.54 20.05 32.11
N ILE A 11 10.47 20.40 32.81
CA ILE A 11 9.13 19.81 32.62
C ILE A 11 8.60 20.10 31.21
N LEU A 12 8.79 21.33 30.72
CA LEU A 12 8.35 21.72 29.37
C LEU A 12 9.11 20.94 28.28
N LEU A 13 10.42 20.75 28.45
CA LEU A 13 11.25 19.94 27.54
C LEU A 13 10.79 18.48 27.48
N VAL A 14 10.47 17.89 28.64
CA VAL A 14 9.96 16.51 28.70
C VAL A 14 8.60 16.38 28.01
N LEU A 15 7.70 17.34 28.21
CA LEU A 15 6.41 17.37 27.52
C LEU A 15 6.56 17.50 26.00
N LEU A 16 7.43 18.38 25.52
CA LEU A 16 7.69 18.55 24.10
C LEU A 16 8.31 17.30 23.46
N ALA A 17 9.25 16.65 24.15
CA ALA A 17 9.85 15.40 23.69
C ALA A 17 8.80 14.28 23.61
N PHE A 18 7.92 14.17 24.62
CA PHE A 18 6.85 13.18 24.60
C PHE A 18 5.83 13.43 23.48
N LEU A 19 5.49 14.71 23.24
CA LEU A 19 4.60 15.09 22.14
C LEU A 19 5.22 14.74 20.77
N ALA A 20 6.52 15.00 20.60
CA ALA A 20 7.24 14.64 19.38
C ALA A 20 7.23 13.13 19.14
N ILE A 21 7.49 12.33 20.18
CA ILE A 21 7.44 10.85 20.09
C ILE A 21 6.04 10.38 19.69
N MET A 22 4.99 10.93 20.29
CA MET A 22 3.60 10.57 19.95
C MET A 22 3.25 10.94 18.51
N LEU A 23 3.66 12.11 18.03
CA LEU A 23 3.45 12.54 16.63
C LEU A 23 4.23 11.66 15.63
N SER A 24 5.46 11.28 15.97
CA SER A 24 6.22 10.33 15.15
C SER A 24 5.54 8.95 15.12
N TYR A 25 5.04 8.47 16.26
CA TYR A 25 4.33 7.19 16.31
C TYR A 25 3.04 7.20 15.47
N THR A 26 2.23 8.27 15.53
CA THR A 26 1.02 8.38 14.70
C THR A 26 1.34 8.46 13.21
N SER A 27 2.43 9.12 12.81
CA SER A 27 2.87 9.13 11.41
C SER A 27 3.29 7.74 10.91
N ILE A 28 3.93 6.93 11.75
CA ILE A 28 4.35 5.56 11.42
C ILE A 28 3.14 4.62 11.34
N VAL A 29 2.18 4.75 12.27
CA VAL A 29 0.97 3.91 12.29
C VAL A 29 0.02 4.26 11.14
N GLY A 30 -0.03 5.52 10.69
CA GLY A 30 -0.85 5.97 9.57
C GLY A 30 -0.41 5.43 8.20
N PHE A 31 0.81 4.91 8.08
CA PHE A 31 1.43 4.50 6.81
C PHE A 31 1.25 3.01 6.46
N LYS A 32 0.51 2.21 7.24
CA LYS A 32 0.21 0.83 6.85
C LYS A 32 -0.80 0.82 5.70
N SER A 33 -0.34 0.95 4.45
CA SER A 33 -1.20 0.92 3.28
C SER A 33 -1.90 -0.41 3.07
N GLY A 34 -1.47 -1.48 3.76
CA GLY A 34 -2.26 -2.69 4.07
C GLY A 34 -2.84 -3.42 2.85
N LEU A 35 -2.48 -3.04 1.64
CA LEU A 35 -3.04 -3.58 0.42
C LEU A 35 -2.18 -4.78 0.02
N GLU A 36 -2.76 -5.97 0.14
CA GLU A 36 -2.20 -7.19 -0.40
C GLU A 36 -2.75 -7.38 -1.81
N ALA A 37 -1.88 -7.75 -2.74
CA ALA A 37 -2.22 -8.11 -4.09
C ALA A 37 -1.69 -9.50 -4.39
N LYS A 38 -2.52 -10.34 -5.01
CA LYS A 38 -2.20 -11.70 -5.39
C LYS A 38 -2.60 -11.93 -6.84
N LEU A 39 -1.67 -12.43 -7.64
CA LEU A 39 -1.93 -12.80 -9.03
C LEU A 39 -2.06 -14.32 -9.13
N SER A 40 -3.25 -14.81 -9.45
CA SER A 40 -3.52 -16.23 -9.69
C SER A 40 -3.74 -16.47 -11.17
N CYS A 41 -3.07 -17.46 -11.74
CA CYS A 41 -3.24 -17.79 -13.16
C CYS A 41 -3.64 -19.26 -13.28
N LYS A 42 -4.89 -19.51 -13.65
CA LYS A 42 -5.46 -20.85 -13.82
C LYS A 42 -6.18 -20.91 -15.15
N ASP A 43 -6.09 -22.05 -15.82
CA ASP A 43 -6.84 -22.35 -17.06
C ASP A 43 -6.68 -21.33 -18.19
N GLY A 44 -5.54 -20.62 -18.23
CA GLY A 44 -5.22 -19.63 -19.26
C GLY A 44 -5.67 -18.20 -18.94
N GLU A 45 -6.38 -18.00 -17.83
CA GLU A 45 -6.84 -16.68 -17.36
C GLU A 45 -6.06 -16.24 -16.11
N ALA A 46 -5.70 -14.96 -16.06
CA ALA A 46 -5.06 -14.36 -14.90
C ALA A 46 -6.11 -13.59 -14.09
N VAL A 47 -6.11 -13.75 -12.77
CA VAL A 47 -7.00 -13.06 -11.85
C VAL A 47 -6.15 -12.36 -10.81
N LEU A 48 -6.32 -11.04 -10.74
CA LEU A 48 -5.70 -10.22 -9.71
C LEU A 48 -6.68 -10.05 -8.55
N THR A 49 -6.31 -10.54 -7.39
CA THR A 49 -7.06 -10.34 -6.14
C THR A 49 -6.36 -9.27 -5.31
N LEU A 50 -7.10 -8.23 -4.93
CA LEU A 50 -6.65 -7.13 -4.08
C LEU A 50 -7.42 -7.20 -2.77
N LYS A 51 -6.70 -7.20 -1.64
CA LYS A 51 -7.31 -7.25 -0.31
C LYS A 51 -6.74 -6.16 0.57
N ASN A 52 -7.61 -5.37 1.17
CA ASN A 52 -7.21 -4.22 1.96
C ASN A 52 -7.33 -4.52 3.46
N TYR A 53 -6.20 -4.57 4.15
CA TYR A 53 -6.13 -4.71 5.61
C TYR A 53 -5.91 -3.36 6.32
N GLY A 54 -5.75 -2.28 5.56
CA GLY A 54 -5.54 -0.92 6.06
C GLY A 54 -6.78 -0.06 5.91
N GLN A 55 -6.58 1.25 5.83
CA GLN A 55 -7.64 2.21 5.56
C GLN A 55 -8.12 2.13 4.10
N SER A 56 -9.34 2.62 3.81
CA SER A 56 -9.88 2.66 2.45
C SER A 56 -8.87 3.26 1.46
N VAL A 57 -8.71 2.55 0.33
CA VAL A 57 -7.69 2.85 -0.68
C VAL A 57 -8.30 2.89 -2.07
N LYS A 58 -7.93 3.90 -2.85
CA LYS A 58 -8.35 4.01 -4.25
C LYS A 58 -7.29 3.38 -5.16
N VAL A 59 -7.68 2.41 -5.97
CA VAL A 59 -6.86 1.80 -7.01
C VAL A 59 -7.09 2.58 -8.30
N PHE A 60 -6.02 3.15 -8.85
CA PHE A 60 -6.12 3.98 -10.06
C PHE A 60 -5.88 3.16 -11.31
N TYR A 61 -4.74 2.48 -11.37
CA TYR A 61 -4.26 1.83 -12.58
C TYR A 61 -3.67 0.45 -12.27
N ILE A 62 -3.86 -0.45 -13.21
CA ILE A 62 -3.16 -1.72 -13.30
C ILE A 62 -2.35 -1.70 -14.58
N SER A 63 -1.04 -1.88 -14.48
CA SER A 63 -0.14 -1.99 -15.62
C SER A 63 0.30 -3.43 -15.81
N ILE A 64 0.35 -3.86 -17.06
CA ILE A 64 0.66 -5.21 -17.47
C ILE A 64 1.89 -5.13 -18.37
N VAL A 65 2.96 -5.79 -17.95
CA VAL A 65 4.30 -5.69 -18.55
C VAL A 65 4.77 -7.07 -18.97
N ARG A 66 5.43 -7.18 -20.14
CA ARG A 66 6.14 -8.39 -20.58
C ARG A 66 7.55 -8.02 -21.01
N GLY A 67 8.55 -8.58 -20.32
CA GLY A 67 9.92 -8.10 -20.46
C GLY A 67 10.00 -6.64 -20.00
N ASP A 68 10.43 -5.77 -20.91
CA ASP A 68 10.59 -4.33 -20.67
C ASP A 68 9.46 -3.48 -21.28
N GLU A 69 8.46 -4.12 -21.91
CA GLU A 69 7.37 -3.45 -22.61
C GLU A 69 6.07 -3.48 -21.79
N ILE A 70 5.44 -2.30 -21.66
CA ILE A 70 4.08 -2.18 -21.13
C ILE A 70 3.11 -2.57 -22.24
N ILE A 71 2.40 -3.68 -22.06
CA ILE A 71 1.43 -4.19 -23.03
C ILE A 71 0.07 -3.53 -22.85
N GLU A 72 -0.33 -3.30 -21.60
CA GLU A 72 -1.65 -2.76 -21.28
C GLU A 72 -1.60 -1.93 -20.00
N VAL A 73 -2.37 -0.85 -19.97
CA VAL A 73 -2.67 -0.08 -18.77
C VAL A 73 -4.18 0.04 -18.65
N LYS A 74 -4.73 -0.53 -17.58
CA LYS A 74 -6.16 -0.53 -17.30
C LYS A 74 -6.46 0.47 -16.19
N GLU A 75 -7.29 1.45 -16.49
CA GLU A 75 -7.87 2.34 -15.47
C GLU A 75 -8.95 1.58 -14.70
N VAL A 76 -8.84 1.59 -13.37
CA VAL A 76 -9.78 0.90 -12.47
C VAL A 76 -10.68 1.93 -11.79
N GLY A 77 -10.07 2.93 -11.14
CA GLY A 77 -10.80 4.01 -10.47
C GLY A 77 -11.66 3.60 -9.26
N LEU A 78 -11.48 2.38 -8.73
CA LEU A 78 -12.30 1.83 -7.64
C LEU A 78 -11.68 2.04 -6.27
N THR A 79 -12.53 2.21 -5.26
CA THR A 79 -12.14 2.25 -3.85
C THR A 79 -12.36 0.88 -3.21
N ILE A 80 -11.35 0.37 -2.51
CA ILE A 80 -11.44 -0.85 -1.70
C ILE A 80 -11.45 -0.41 -0.24
N ASP A 81 -12.57 -0.64 0.45
CA ASP A 81 -12.69 -0.28 1.86
C ASP A 81 -11.85 -1.18 2.77
N SER A 82 -11.68 -0.76 4.02
CA SER A 82 -10.98 -1.55 5.05
C SER A 82 -11.63 -2.93 5.21
N GLY A 83 -10.84 -3.99 5.11
CA GLY A 83 -11.29 -5.38 5.12
C GLY A 83 -11.89 -5.86 3.80
N GLY A 84 -12.00 -4.99 2.80
CA GLY A 84 -12.57 -5.29 1.49
C GLY A 84 -11.64 -6.13 0.62
N GLU A 85 -12.26 -6.85 -0.31
CA GLU A 85 -11.58 -7.66 -1.32
C GLU A 85 -12.18 -7.37 -2.70
N LEU A 86 -11.31 -7.27 -3.71
CA LEU A 86 -11.68 -7.04 -5.10
C LEU A 86 -10.90 -8.02 -5.99
N SER A 87 -11.62 -8.79 -6.81
CA SER A 87 -11.01 -9.66 -7.82
C SER A 87 -11.26 -9.10 -9.21
N ILE A 88 -10.18 -8.94 -9.99
CA ILE A 88 -10.19 -8.36 -11.32
C ILE A 88 -9.68 -9.42 -12.29
N PRO A 89 -10.53 -9.94 -13.19
CA PRO A 89 -10.05 -10.79 -14.27
C PRO A 89 -9.20 -9.97 -15.24
N LEU A 90 -8.03 -10.50 -15.57
CA LEU A 90 -7.08 -9.97 -16.54
C LEU A 90 -7.09 -10.94 -17.73
N ASN A 91 -7.54 -10.46 -18.89
CA ASN A 91 -7.60 -11.25 -20.12
C ASN A 91 -6.20 -11.32 -20.77
N ILE A 92 -5.24 -11.90 -20.07
CA ILE A 92 -3.83 -11.96 -20.47
C ILE A 92 -3.31 -13.40 -20.48
N PRO A 93 -2.45 -13.77 -21.44
CA PRO A 93 -1.86 -15.09 -21.48
C PRO A 93 -0.88 -15.28 -20.30
N ASN A 94 -0.96 -16.46 -19.67
CA ASN A 94 -0.24 -16.86 -18.45
C ASN A 94 1.31 -16.90 -18.56
N LYS A 95 1.93 -16.46 -19.67
CA LYS A 95 3.39 -16.59 -19.87
C LYS A 95 4.09 -15.24 -19.81
N ASN A 96 5.00 -15.12 -18.84
CA ASN A 96 5.98 -14.03 -18.67
C ASN A 96 5.39 -12.62 -18.54
N VAL A 97 4.24 -12.50 -17.90
CA VAL A 97 3.61 -11.22 -17.62
C VAL A 97 3.84 -10.83 -16.16
N LYS A 98 4.12 -9.55 -15.94
CA LYS A 98 4.18 -8.91 -14.63
C LYS A 98 3.07 -7.88 -14.52
N VAL A 99 2.42 -7.83 -13.37
CA VAL A 99 1.31 -6.91 -13.08
C VAL A 99 1.73 -5.95 -11.97
N SER A 100 1.67 -4.65 -12.23
CA SER A 100 1.91 -3.65 -11.19
C SER A 100 0.65 -2.84 -10.93
N ILE A 101 0.39 -2.53 -9.65
CA ILE A 101 -0.81 -1.81 -9.21
C ILE A 101 -0.38 -0.45 -8.68
N LEU A 102 -0.97 0.61 -9.22
CA LEU A 102 -0.83 1.98 -8.72
C LEU A 102 -2.11 2.39 -7.99
N PHE A 103 -1.95 2.82 -6.74
CA PHE A 103 -3.05 3.19 -5.86
C PHE A 103 -2.71 4.45 -5.05
N GLY A 104 -3.70 4.99 -4.34
CA GLY A 104 -3.64 6.27 -3.62
C GLY A 104 -2.40 6.54 -2.77
N ARG A 105 -1.76 5.48 -2.26
CA ARG A 105 -0.67 5.58 -1.27
C ARG A 105 0.62 4.90 -1.72
N GLY A 106 0.70 4.39 -2.96
CA GLY A 106 1.91 3.72 -3.43
C GLY A 106 1.72 2.83 -4.65
N VAL A 107 2.71 1.96 -4.85
CA VAL A 107 2.76 1.00 -5.95
C VAL A 107 3.07 -0.39 -5.40
N ILE A 108 2.35 -1.40 -5.88
CA ILE A 108 2.76 -2.80 -5.74
C ILE A 108 3.45 -3.20 -7.04
N PRO A 109 4.76 -3.45 -7.05
CA PRO A 109 5.50 -3.68 -8.28
C PRO A 109 5.39 -5.15 -8.75
N GLY A 110 5.18 -5.32 -10.05
CA GLY A 110 5.70 -6.43 -10.84
C GLY A 110 5.33 -7.86 -10.39
N LEU A 111 4.08 -8.11 -10.02
CA LEU A 111 3.58 -9.44 -9.66
C LEU A 111 3.56 -10.40 -10.86
N SER A 112 4.28 -11.51 -10.74
CA SER A 112 4.17 -12.65 -11.66
C SER A 112 3.09 -13.62 -11.18
N CYS A 113 2.61 -14.46 -12.09
CA CYS A 113 1.62 -15.49 -11.79
C CYS A 113 2.04 -16.39 -10.60
N GLY A 114 1.12 -16.58 -9.66
CA GLY A 114 1.33 -17.36 -8.43
C GLY A 114 1.94 -16.57 -7.27
N MET A 115 2.36 -15.31 -7.50
CA MET A 115 2.94 -14.48 -6.45
C MET A 115 1.90 -13.61 -5.75
N SER A 116 2.19 -13.25 -4.51
CA SER A 116 1.54 -12.18 -3.77
C SER A 116 2.57 -11.18 -3.28
N ALA A 117 2.14 -9.93 -3.11
CA ALA A 117 2.93 -8.87 -2.54
C ALA A 117 2.00 -7.97 -1.73
N THR A 118 2.53 -7.45 -0.63
CA THR A 118 1.85 -6.47 0.20
C THR A 118 2.54 -5.15 0.02
N SER A 119 1.78 -4.07 -0.11
CA SER A 119 2.36 -2.73 -0.01
C SER A 119 2.95 -2.55 1.39
N GLU A 120 4.27 -2.52 1.49
CA GLU A 120 4.94 -2.10 2.72
C GLU A 120 4.76 -0.59 2.92
N PRO A 121 4.71 -0.13 4.19
CA PRO A 121 4.63 1.29 4.54
C PRO A 121 5.79 2.11 3.97
#